data_AF-A0A8T0MNT8-F1
#
_entry.id   AF-A0A8T0MNT8-F1
#
_cell.length_a   1.000
_cell.length_b   1.000
_cell.length_c   1.000
_cell.angle_alpha   90.00
_cell.angle_beta   90.00
_cell.angle_gamma   90.00
#
_symmetry.space_group_name_H-M   'P 1'
#
loop_
_entity.id
_entity.type
_entity.pdbx_description
1 polymer ?
#
loop_
_entity_poly.entity_id
_entity_poly.type
_entity_poly.pdbx_seq_one_letter_code
_entity_poly.pdbx_strand_id
1 'polypeptide(L)'
;MLHQPEPYLIRFEQVAHAAEARRRGRFTGGGIDICLRTWRSLTHALGFRIFYRVRLCLDGIPAHAWTPEIVERVVGYKCAVQCIVTDLVQPDDTRHIELWAWTADPSEIPKRAWLAFTHRLSDGSSAVFIMNEPPPESWQQGARYEVFIHMPVIEDFSSAARNLQAAIDDPATASVTPIRRRFE
;
A
#
# COMPACT_ATOMS: atom_id res chain seq x y z
N MET A 1 -19.93 -5.49 -8.96
CA MET A 1 -18.80 -4.74 -9.56
C MET A 1 -18.19 -5.63 -10.63
N LEU A 2 -18.23 -5.21 -11.90
CA LEU A 2 -17.61 -5.95 -13.01
C LEU A 2 -16.10 -5.84 -12.90
N HIS A 3 -15.40 -6.96 -13.02
CA HIS A 3 -13.97 -6.97 -13.28
C HIS A 3 -13.71 -6.27 -14.63
N GLN A 4 -12.92 -5.20 -14.64
CA GLN A 4 -12.46 -4.55 -15.88
C GLN A 4 -10.93 -4.47 -15.88
N PRO A 5 -10.22 -5.57 -16.17
CA PRO A 5 -8.83 -5.46 -16.54
C PRO A 5 -8.76 -4.85 -17.95
N GLU A 6 -7.85 -3.91 -18.17
CA GLU A 6 -7.39 -3.58 -19.52
C GLU A 6 -6.73 -4.87 -20.05
N PRO A 7 -7.34 -5.61 -20.98
CA PRO A 7 -7.02 -7.04 -21.17
C PRO A 7 -5.63 -7.25 -21.77
N TYR A 8 -5.02 -6.21 -22.34
CA TYR A 8 -3.71 -6.25 -22.98
C TYR A 8 -2.98 -4.91 -22.81
N LEU A 9 -1.69 -4.97 -22.50
CA LEU A 9 -0.76 -3.84 -22.59
C LEU A 9 0.09 -3.99 -23.85
N ILE A 10 0.10 -2.96 -24.70
CA ILE A 10 0.94 -2.93 -25.90
C ILE A 10 2.16 -2.06 -25.59
N ARG A 11 3.33 -2.69 -25.52
CA ARG A 11 4.61 -1.99 -25.41
C ARG A 11 5.16 -1.76 -26.81
N PHE A 12 5.43 -0.52 -27.15
CA PHE A 12 6.12 -0.16 -28.40
C PHE A 12 7.61 -0.01 -28.14
N GLU A 13 8.44 -0.58 -29.01
CA GLU A 13 9.90 -0.41 -28.94
C GLU A 13 10.34 1.01 -29.32
N GLN A 14 9.56 1.67 -30.20
CA GLN A 14 9.85 3.01 -30.69
C GLN A 14 8.78 4.01 -30.28
N VAL A 15 9.20 5.16 -29.75
CA VAL A 15 8.30 6.25 -29.32
C VAL A 15 7.45 6.78 -30.49
N ALA A 16 8.01 6.80 -31.70
CA ALA A 16 7.28 7.24 -32.90
C ALA A 16 6.06 6.33 -33.20
N HIS A 17 6.20 5.01 -33.04
CA HIS A 17 5.10 4.08 -33.23
C HIS A 17 4.04 4.21 -32.11
N ALA A 18 4.46 4.43 -30.86
CA ALA A 18 3.53 4.70 -29.77
C ALA A 18 2.73 6.00 -30.02
N ALA A 19 3.40 7.06 -30.48
CA ALA A 19 2.78 8.33 -30.80
C ALA A 19 1.78 8.20 -31.97
N GLU A 20 2.15 7.48 -33.02
CA GLU A 20 1.30 7.22 -34.17
C GLU A 20 0.08 6.38 -33.79
N ALA A 21 0.28 5.32 -33.01
CA ALA A 21 -0.79 4.46 -32.55
C ALA A 21 -1.77 5.21 -31.64
N ARG A 22 -1.25 6.07 -30.76
CA ARG A 22 -2.06 6.96 -29.92
C ARG A 22 -2.84 7.98 -30.75
N ARG A 23 -2.24 8.53 -31.81
CA ARG A 23 -2.91 9.48 -32.72
C ARG A 23 -4.09 8.82 -33.45
N ARG A 24 -3.92 7.57 -33.90
CA ARG A 24 -4.97 6.82 -34.60
C ARG A 24 -6.09 6.36 -33.66
N GLY A 25 -5.75 5.92 -32.45
CA GLY A 25 -6.70 5.62 -31.37
C GLY A 25 -7.61 4.40 -31.58
N ARG A 26 -7.95 4.02 -32.81
CA ARG A 26 -8.79 2.86 -33.12
C ARG A 26 -8.30 2.15 -34.38
N PHE A 27 -8.29 0.82 -34.36
CA PHE A 27 -7.88 -0.03 -35.47
C PHE A 27 -8.98 -1.04 -35.76
N THR A 28 -9.38 -1.16 -37.01
CA THR A 28 -10.41 -2.12 -37.44
C THR A 28 -9.84 -3.03 -38.52
N GLY A 29 -10.08 -4.34 -38.41
CA GLY A 29 -9.59 -5.32 -39.38
C GLY A 29 -9.83 -6.76 -38.95
N GLY A 30 -10.12 -7.65 -39.91
CA GLY A 30 -10.33 -9.08 -39.63
C GLY A 30 -11.50 -9.39 -38.68
N GLY A 31 -12.51 -8.52 -38.62
CA GLY A 31 -13.63 -8.64 -37.68
C GLY A 31 -13.33 -8.17 -36.26
N ILE A 32 -12.15 -7.60 -36.01
CA ILE A 32 -11.72 -7.10 -34.70
C ILE A 32 -11.70 -5.57 -34.72
N ASP A 33 -12.14 -4.98 -33.61
CA ASP A 33 -12.07 -3.55 -33.34
C ASP A 33 -11.24 -3.30 -32.08
N ILE A 34 -10.10 -2.64 -32.24
CA ILE A 34 -9.13 -2.36 -31.18
C ILE A 34 -9.13 -0.88 -30.87
N CYS A 35 -9.59 -0.51 -29.68
CA CYS A 35 -9.51 0.85 -29.17
C CYS A 35 -8.26 1.01 -28.30
N LEU A 36 -7.27 1.77 -28.78
CA LEU A 36 -6.11 2.15 -28.00
C LEU A 36 -6.42 3.33 -27.10
N ARG A 37 -6.08 3.20 -25.82
CA ARG A 37 -6.10 4.29 -24.85
C ARG A 37 -4.72 4.41 -24.23
N THR A 38 -4.33 5.63 -23.89
CA THR A 38 -3.09 5.84 -23.12
C THR A 38 -3.24 5.13 -21.78
N TRP A 39 -2.33 4.21 -21.49
CA TRP A 39 -2.29 3.58 -20.17
C TRP A 39 -2.05 4.63 -19.08
N ARG A 40 -2.82 4.53 -18.01
CA ARG A 40 -2.61 5.32 -16.79
C ARG A 40 -2.66 4.35 -15.62
N SER A 41 -1.64 4.39 -14.77
CA SER A 41 -1.60 3.57 -13.55
C SER A 41 -2.86 3.77 -12.66
N LEU A 42 -3.52 4.92 -12.79
CA LEU A 42 -4.67 5.32 -12.01
C LEU A 42 -6.02 5.17 -12.75
N THR A 43 -6.09 4.53 -13.92
CA THR A 43 -7.35 4.44 -14.72
C THR A 43 -8.52 3.91 -13.87
N HIS A 44 -8.25 2.97 -12.97
CA HIS A 44 -9.24 2.34 -12.10
C HIS A 44 -9.10 2.73 -10.63
N ALA A 45 -8.23 3.69 -10.31
CA ALA A 45 -8.05 4.13 -8.94
C ALA A 45 -9.23 5.00 -8.51
N LEU A 46 -9.81 4.67 -7.36
CA LEU A 46 -10.68 5.60 -6.65
C LEU A 46 -9.79 6.55 -5.85
N GLY A 47 -9.84 7.84 -6.16
CA GLY A 47 -9.19 8.85 -5.35
C GLY A 47 -9.83 8.87 -3.95
N PHE A 48 -8.99 8.91 -2.92
CA PHE A 48 -9.42 9.08 -1.54
C PHE A 48 -8.49 10.06 -0.83
N ARG A 49 -8.95 10.59 0.30
CA ARG A 49 -8.20 11.57 1.10
C ARG A 49 -7.99 11.01 2.48
N ILE A 50 -6.77 11.17 2.98
CA ILE A 50 -6.33 10.72 4.30
C ILE A 50 -5.79 11.94 5.05
N PHE A 51 -6.51 12.34 6.10
CA PHE A 51 -6.21 13.57 6.85
C PHE A 51 -5.60 13.29 8.23
N TYR A 52 -5.50 12.03 8.62
CA TYR A 52 -4.97 11.67 9.93
C TYR A 52 -3.61 11.02 9.76
N ARG A 53 -2.60 11.63 10.37
CA ARG A 53 -1.27 11.04 10.50
C ARG A 53 -1.17 10.40 11.87
N VAL A 54 -0.89 9.11 11.93
CA VAL A 54 -0.88 8.32 13.16
C VAL A 54 0.50 7.76 13.41
N ARG A 55 0.93 7.77 14.67
CA ARG A 55 2.08 6.99 15.11
C ARG A 55 1.55 5.66 15.61
N LEU A 56 2.11 4.57 15.12
CA LEU A 56 1.73 3.21 15.50
C LEU A 56 2.93 2.50 16.15
N CYS A 57 2.64 1.64 17.12
CA CYS A 57 3.59 0.66 17.66
C CYS A 57 3.02 -0.75 17.42
N LEU A 58 3.82 -1.60 16.78
CA LEU A 58 3.45 -2.98 16.45
C LEU A 58 4.20 -3.96 17.36
N ASP A 59 3.46 -4.71 18.16
CA ASP A 59 4.01 -5.65 19.13
C ASP A 59 3.69 -7.08 18.69
N GLY A 60 4.61 -8.02 18.91
CA GLY A 60 4.38 -9.45 18.60
C GLY A 60 4.77 -9.88 17.19
N ILE A 61 5.39 -9.00 16.39
CA ILE A 61 6.03 -9.39 15.12
C ILE A 61 7.33 -10.14 15.46
N PRO A 62 7.52 -11.39 15.00
CA PRO A 62 8.71 -12.17 15.33
C PRO A 62 9.95 -11.56 14.66
N ALA A 63 11.12 -11.62 15.32
CA ALA A 63 12.36 -10.94 14.88
C ALA A 63 12.77 -11.24 13.42
N HIS A 64 12.59 -12.47 12.94
CA HIS A 64 12.90 -12.85 11.55
C HIS A 64 11.97 -12.19 10.50
N ALA A 65 10.88 -11.58 10.94
CA ALA A 65 9.87 -10.93 10.11
C ALA A 65 9.89 -9.40 10.25
N TRP A 66 10.94 -8.82 10.85
CA TRP A 66 11.12 -7.37 10.94
C TRP A 66 11.58 -6.83 9.59
N THR A 67 10.63 -6.76 8.64
CA THR A 67 10.87 -6.22 7.31
C THR A 67 9.80 -5.17 6.96
N PRO A 68 10.11 -4.19 6.10
CA PRO A 68 9.13 -3.18 5.68
C PRO A 68 7.88 -3.80 5.05
N GLU A 69 8.02 -4.92 4.33
CA GLU A 69 6.90 -5.62 3.69
C GLU A 69 5.95 -6.24 4.71
N ILE A 70 6.46 -6.74 5.85
CA ILE A 70 5.64 -7.27 6.93
C ILE A 70 4.91 -6.13 7.65
N VAL A 71 5.60 -5.02 7.90
CA VAL A 71 4.98 -3.82 8.48
C VAL A 71 3.83 -3.34 7.60
N GLU A 72 4.08 -3.17 6.29
CA GLU A 72 3.05 -2.81 5.30
C GLU A 72 1.92 -3.84 5.26
N ARG A 73 2.22 -5.14 5.33
CA ARG A 73 1.19 -6.20 5.35
C ARG A 73 0.27 -6.12 6.57
N VAL A 74 0.79 -5.70 7.73
CA VAL A 74 0.01 -5.59 8.96
C VAL A 74 -0.93 -4.38 8.94
N VAL A 75 -0.48 -3.22 8.44
CA VAL A 75 -1.24 -1.96 8.53
C VAL A 75 -1.83 -1.45 7.20
N GLY A 76 -1.29 -1.90 6.07
CA GLY A 76 -1.52 -1.38 4.71
C GLY A 76 -2.97 -1.42 4.23
N TYR A 77 -3.81 -2.23 4.88
CA TYR A 77 -5.22 -2.36 4.52
C TYR A 77 -6.10 -1.20 5.06
N LYS A 78 -5.63 -0.44 6.06
CA LYS A 78 -6.30 0.76 6.62
C LYS A 78 -5.44 2.00 6.66
N CYS A 79 -4.15 1.83 6.41
CA CYS A 79 -3.16 2.87 6.51
C CYS A 79 -2.27 2.86 5.27
N ALA A 80 -1.77 4.03 4.86
CA ALA A 80 -0.63 4.15 3.96
C ALA A 80 0.60 4.46 4.81
N VAL A 81 1.60 3.59 4.82
CA VAL A 81 2.82 3.81 5.62
C VAL A 81 3.59 5.00 5.06
N GLN A 82 3.97 5.93 5.94
CA GLN A 82 4.83 7.06 5.59
C GLN A 82 6.30 6.71 5.77
N CYS A 83 6.66 6.25 6.97
CA CYS A 83 8.02 5.83 7.30
C CYS A 83 8.02 4.93 8.53
N ILE A 84 9.07 4.09 8.63
CA ILE A 84 9.34 3.27 9.80
C ILE A 84 10.39 3.99 10.63
N VAL A 85 10.12 4.15 11.93
CA VAL A 85 10.98 4.87 12.88
C VAL A 85 12.02 3.92 13.47
N THR A 86 11.63 2.68 13.78
CA THR A 86 12.54 1.66 14.30
C THR A 86 13.51 1.18 13.22
N ASP A 87 14.80 1.09 13.56
CA ASP A 87 15.78 0.39 12.71
C ASP A 87 15.45 -1.12 12.71
N LEU A 88 15.01 -1.63 11.57
CA LEU A 88 14.60 -3.04 11.45
C LEU A 88 15.78 -4.01 11.37
N VAL A 89 16.99 -3.52 11.08
CA VAL A 89 18.19 -4.35 10.93
C VAL A 89 18.92 -4.46 12.27
N GLN A 90 19.07 -3.33 12.98
CA GLN A 90 19.72 -3.28 14.30
C GLN A 90 18.88 -2.45 15.28
N PRO A 91 17.74 -2.99 15.74
CA PRO A 91 16.86 -2.25 16.64
C PRO A 91 17.47 -2.07 18.03
N ASP A 92 17.47 -0.84 18.53
CA ASP A 92 17.82 -0.52 19.93
C ASP A 92 16.81 -1.10 20.94
N ASP A 93 15.53 -1.23 20.52
CA ASP A 93 14.45 -1.84 21.28
C ASP A 93 13.71 -2.86 20.39
N THR A 94 13.67 -4.11 20.84
CA THR A 94 13.05 -5.24 20.12
C THR A 94 11.63 -5.54 20.55
N ARG A 95 11.07 -4.75 21.48
CA ARG A 95 9.70 -4.98 22.00
C ARG A 95 8.63 -4.65 20.95
N HIS A 96 8.86 -3.59 20.18
CA HIS A 96 7.87 -3.06 19.26
C HIS A 96 8.50 -2.35 18.06
N ILE A 97 7.80 -2.38 16.93
CA ILE A 97 8.16 -1.61 15.73
C ILE A 97 7.35 -0.32 15.71
N GLU A 98 8.02 0.83 15.65
CA GLU A 98 7.38 2.13 15.55
C GLU A 98 7.35 2.62 14.10
N LEU A 99 6.23 3.22 13.70
CA LEU A 99 6.07 3.80 12.38
C LEU A 99 5.11 5.01 12.39
N TRP A 100 5.22 5.81 11.34
CA TRP A 100 4.21 6.80 10.97
C TRP A 100 3.43 6.32 9.75
N ALA A 101 2.11 6.51 9.79
CA ALA A 101 1.24 6.18 8.68
C ALA A 101 0.10 7.20 8.54
N TRP A 102 -0.55 7.19 7.38
CA TRP A 102 -1.73 8.00 7.09
C TRP A 102 -2.97 7.14 7.02
N THR A 103 -4.09 7.62 7.54
CA THR A 103 -5.37 6.91 7.48
C THR A 103 -6.54 7.86 7.22
N ALA A 104 -7.62 7.29 6.66
CA ALA A 104 -8.89 8.01 6.46
C ALA A 104 -9.66 8.15 7.78
N ASP A 105 -9.60 7.13 8.64
CA ASP A 105 -10.24 7.12 9.95
C ASP A 105 -9.39 6.28 10.94
N PRO A 106 -8.79 6.91 11.97
CA PRO A 106 -8.03 6.21 13.00
C PRO A 106 -8.83 5.13 13.75
N SER A 107 -10.16 5.26 13.79
CA SER A 107 -11.05 4.31 14.49
C SER A 107 -11.17 2.97 13.76
N GLU A 108 -10.87 2.95 12.45
CA GLU A 108 -10.89 1.73 11.64
C GLU A 108 -9.59 0.92 11.74
N ILE A 109 -8.54 1.48 12.35
CA ILE A 109 -7.28 0.77 12.57
C ILE A 109 -7.56 -0.34 13.59
N PRO A 110 -7.25 -1.60 13.26
CA PRO A 110 -7.52 -2.69 14.18
C PRO A 110 -6.57 -2.57 15.37
N LYS A 111 -7.01 -3.00 16.56
CA LYS A 111 -6.11 -3.13 17.72
C LYS A 111 -5.25 -4.39 17.64
N ARG A 112 -5.59 -5.31 16.73
CA ARG A 112 -5.03 -6.65 16.64
C ARG A 112 -5.06 -7.21 15.22
N ALA A 113 -3.98 -7.85 14.79
CA ALA A 113 -3.87 -8.53 13.51
C ALA A 113 -3.23 -9.92 13.69
N TRP A 114 -3.48 -10.82 12.74
CA TRP A 114 -2.87 -12.15 12.70
C TRP A 114 -1.88 -12.25 11.54
N LEU A 115 -0.63 -12.59 11.84
CA LEU A 115 0.42 -12.81 10.86
C LEU A 115 0.67 -14.31 10.71
N ALA A 116 0.40 -14.87 9.53
CA ALA A 116 0.55 -16.29 9.26
C ALA A 116 1.75 -16.56 8.35
N PHE A 117 2.52 -17.60 8.67
CA PHE A 117 3.64 -18.09 7.88
C PHE A 117 3.43 -19.58 7.61
N THR A 118 3.48 -19.99 6.35
CA THR A 118 3.52 -21.40 5.96
C THR A 118 4.96 -21.87 5.84
N HIS A 119 5.22 -23.16 6.12
CA HIS A 119 6.54 -23.77 6.04
C HIS A 119 7.00 -23.94 4.58
N ARG A 120 7.26 -22.83 3.88
CA ARG A 120 8.01 -22.84 2.63
C ARG A 120 9.46 -22.53 2.98
N LEU A 121 10.27 -23.57 3.00
CA LEU A 121 11.73 -23.52 3.17
C LEU A 121 12.36 -22.88 1.92
N SER A 122 12.21 -21.57 1.76
CA SER A 122 13.28 -20.80 1.13
C SER A 122 13.55 -19.57 1.98
N ASP A 123 14.81 -19.46 2.39
CA ASP A 123 15.58 -18.27 2.71
C ASP A 123 15.08 -17.22 3.73
N GLY A 124 14.02 -17.49 4.50
CA GLY A 124 13.56 -16.51 5.50
C GLY A 124 13.01 -15.23 4.86
N SER A 125 12.81 -15.24 3.54
CA SER A 125 12.21 -14.17 2.80
C SER A 125 10.69 -14.32 2.83
N SER A 126 10.01 -13.28 3.32
CA SER A 126 8.55 -13.14 3.20
C SER A 126 8.10 -12.75 1.78
N ALA A 127 8.99 -12.87 0.79
CA ALA A 127 8.73 -12.53 -0.59
C ALA A 127 7.69 -13.49 -1.18
N VAL A 128 6.59 -12.90 -1.67
CA VAL A 128 5.62 -13.61 -2.50
C VAL A 128 6.28 -13.80 -3.86
N PHE A 129 6.67 -15.02 -4.19
CA PHE A 129 7.23 -15.35 -5.49
C PHE A 129 6.12 -15.53 -6.52
N ILE A 130 6.32 -15.00 -7.72
CA ILE A 130 5.50 -15.34 -8.89
C ILE A 130 5.95 -16.73 -9.34
N MET A 131 5.20 -17.75 -8.94
CA MET A 131 5.52 -19.14 -9.25
C MET A 131 4.76 -19.57 -10.50
N ASN A 132 5.48 -20.20 -11.43
CA ASN A 132 4.90 -20.94 -12.57
C ASN A 132 4.94 -22.47 -12.31
N GLU A 133 5.03 -22.86 -11.03
CA GLU A 133 5.13 -24.25 -10.59
C GLU A 133 3.72 -24.88 -10.53
N PRO A 134 3.58 -26.20 -10.79
CA PRO A 134 2.30 -26.89 -10.68
C PRO A 134 1.61 -26.65 -9.33
N PRO A 135 0.26 -26.74 -9.28
CA PRO A 135 -0.49 -26.62 -8.05
C PRO A 135 0.07 -27.55 -6.97
N PRO A 136 0.11 -27.12 -5.69
CA PRO A 136 0.64 -27.95 -4.63
C PRO A 136 -0.17 -29.25 -4.52
N GLU A 137 0.53 -30.38 -4.52
CA GLU A 137 -0.08 -31.72 -4.40
C GLU A 137 -0.51 -32.04 -2.96
N SER A 138 -0.13 -31.20 -1.99
CA SER A 138 -0.38 -31.41 -0.56
C SER A 138 -0.83 -30.14 0.17
N TRP A 139 -1.50 -30.33 1.30
CA TRP A 139 -1.94 -29.26 2.20
C TRP A 139 -0.74 -28.62 2.93
N GLN A 140 -0.88 -27.34 3.31
CA GLN A 140 0.20 -26.56 3.92
C GLN A 140 0.00 -26.46 5.45
N GLN A 141 1.11 -26.56 6.20
CA GLN A 141 1.16 -26.27 7.63
C GLN A 141 1.95 -24.98 7.89
N GLY A 142 1.59 -24.25 8.94
CA GLY A 142 2.20 -22.98 9.27
C GLY A 142 2.07 -22.56 10.73
N ALA A 143 2.72 -21.44 11.06
CA ALA A 143 2.64 -20.76 12.34
C ALA A 143 1.85 -19.45 12.21
N ARG A 144 1.26 -19.00 13.32
CA ARG A 144 0.57 -17.71 13.42
C ARG A 144 1.11 -16.92 14.61
N TYR A 145 1.30 -15.64 14.39
CA TYR A 145 1.70 -14.66 15.41
C TYR A 145 0.58 -13.64 15.57
N GLU A 146 0.24 -13.35 16.82
CA GLU A 146 -0.71 -12.29 17.15
C GLU A 146 0.05 -10.98 17.26
N VAL A 147 -0.37 -9.98 16.48
CA VAL A 147 0.25 -8.65 16.45
C VAL A 147 -0.70 -7.66 17.09
N PHE A 148 -0.24 -6.97 18.12
CA PHE A 148 -0.99 -5.86 18.75
C PHE A 148 -0.58 -4.55 18.10
N ILE A 149 -1.58 -3.70 17.85
CA ILE A 149 -1.38 -2.40 17.20
C ILE A 149 -1.83 -1.32 18.16
N HIS A 150 -0.84 -0.59 18.66
CA HIS A 150 -1.04 0.54 19.55
C HIS A 150 -0.95 1.83 18.74
N MET A 151 -1.81 2.81 19.07
CA MET A 151 -1.84 4.11 18.41
C MET A 151 -1.63 5.22 19.46
N PRO A 152 -0.37 5.48 19.88
CA PRO A 152 -0.09 6.47 20.91
C PRO A 152 -0.33 7.92 20.48
N VAL A 153 -0.31 8.22 19.17
CA VAL A 153 -0.41 9.60 18.67
C VAL A 153 -1.27 9.67 17.41
N ILE A 154 -2.14 10.69 17.36
CA ILE A 154 -2.87 11.12 16.16
C ILE A 154 -2.57 12.60 15.91
N GLU A 155 -2.32 12.94 14.67
CA GLU A 155 -2.26 14.31 14.15
C GLU A 155 -3.39 14.49 13.12
N ASP A 156 -4.32 15.39 13.43
CA ASP A 156 -5.52 15.66 12.65
C ASP A 156 -5.32 16.88 11.74
N PHE A 157 -5.32 16.64 10.42
CA PHE A 157 -5.24 17.63 9.36
C PHE A 157 -6.59 17.90 8.68
N SER A 158 -7.73 17.52 9.27
CA SER A 158 -9.07 17.70 8.68
C SER A 158 -9.41 19.16 8.36
N SER A 159 -8.75 20.13 9.01
CA SER A 159 -8.85 21.55 8.68
C SER A 159 -8.37 21.87 7.25
N ALA A 160 -7.43 21.09 6.70
CA ALA A 160 -6.98 21.20 5.31
C ALA A 160 -8.13 20.99 4.30
N ALA A 161 -9.14 20.21 4.65
CA ALA A 161 -10.29 19.97 3.79
C ALA A 161 -11.09 21.25 3.48
N ARG A 162 -11.00 22.28 4.34
CA ARG A 162 -11.73 23.54 4.16
C ARG A 162 -11.17 24.41 3.04
N ASN A 163 -9.87 24.30 2.75
CA ASN A 163 -9.17 25.06 1.70
C ASN A 163 -8.48 24.12 0.70
N LEU A 164 -9.17 23.02 0.36
CA LEU A 164 -8.54 21.93 -0.38
C LEU A 164 -8.03 22.36 -1.76
N GLN A 165 -8.78 23.19 -2.50
CA GLN A 165 -8.37 23.63 -3.83
C GLN A 165 -7.07 24.42 -3.77
N ALA A 166 -6.98 25.36 -2.81
CA ALA A 166 -5.75 26.13 -2.57
C ALA A 166 -4.58 25.21 -2.12
N ALA A 167 -4.85 24.18 -1.32
CA ALA A 167 -3.84 23.22 -0.89
C ALA A 167 -3.35 22.29 -2.00
N ILE A 168 -4.19 21.99 -2.99
CA ILE A 168 -3.81 21.22 -4.19
C ILE A 168 -2.96 22.09 -5.12
N ASP A 169 -3.37 23.35 -5.31
CA ASP A 169 -2.75 24.26 -6.27
C ASP A 169 -1.40 24.81 -5.78
N ASP A 170 -1.23 24.99 -4.46
CA ASP A 170 0.04 25.36 -3.83
C ASP A 170 0.28 24.59 -2.51
N PRO A 171 0.88 23.38 -2.59
CA PRO A 171 1.16 22.56 -1.42
C PRO A 171 2.24 23.16 -0.49
N ALA A 172 3.02 24.14 -0.94
CA ALA A 172 4.10 24.74 -0.15
C ALA A 172 3.61 25.87 0.78
N THR A 173 2.54 26.60 0.40
CA THR A 173 1.93 27.64 1.25
C THR A 173 0.74 27.16 2.07
N ALA A 174 0.20 25.97 1.79
CA ALA A 174 -0.87 25.34 2.58
C ALA A 174 -0.37 24.70 3.88
N SER A 175 0.42 25.43 4.67
CA SER A 175 0.86 24.95 5.98
C SER A 175 -0.36 24.81 6.91
N VAL A 176 -0.74 23.58 7.19
CA VAL A 176 -1.80 23.25 8.14
C VAL A 176 -1.14 22.78 9.42
N THR A 177 -1.38 23.47 10.53
CA THR A 177 -0.98 23.00 11.85
C THR A 177 -1.95 21.90 12.29
N PRO A 178 -1.49 20.64 12.46
CA PRO A 178 -2.38 19.57 12.87
C PRO A 178 -2.75 19.69 14.35
N ILE A 179 -3.95 19.21 14.70
CA ILE A 179 -4.33 19.01 16.10
C ILE A 179 -3.74 17.68 16.55
N ARG A 180 -2.83 17.72 17.53
CA ARG A 180 -2.19 16.52 18.06
C ARG A 180 -2.94 15.98 19.28
N ARG A 181 -3.26 14.69 19.27
CA ARG A 181 -3.83 13.95 20.41
C ARG A 181 -2.92 12.80 20.79
N ARG A 182 -2.75 12.57 22.09
CA ARG A 182 -2.07 11.40 22.65
C ARG A 182 -3.10 10.53 23.34
N PHE A 183 -2.97 9.21 23.17
CA PHE A 183 -3.73 8.23 23.92
C PHE A 183 -2.78 7.63 24.96
N GLU A 184 -3.15 7.78 26.23
CA GLU A 184 -2.50 7.12 27.37
C GLU A 184 -2.99 5.66 27.49
#